data_AF-A0A2A4TPF5-F1
#
_entry.id   AF-A0A2A4TPF5-F1
#
_cell.length_a   1.000
_cell.length_b   1.000
_cell.length_c   1.000
_cell.angle_alpha   90.00
_cell.angle_beta   90.00
_cell.angle_gamma   90.00
#
_symmetry.space_group_name_H-M   'P 1'
#
loop_
_entity.id
_entity.type
_entity.pdbx_description
1 polymer ?
#
loop_
_entity_poly.entity_id
_entity_poly.type
_entity_poly.pdbx_seq_one_letter_code
_entity_poly.pdbx_strand_id
1 'polypeptide(L)'
;MVGAHLIDALFVSKESIGEGFNSTTEMISFLFFPISIMVGLGIALKWYRIGGFITTIGIICFHFFRPDLLFNTMIDGLAFPGLLFLIYSFLNNRQAN
;
A
#
# COMPACT_ATOMS: atom_id res chain seq x y z
N MET A 1 4.89 -22.65 16.19
CA MET A 1 5.72 -21.50 16.59
C MET A 1 5.86 -20.44 15.48
N VAL A 2 4.91 -20.32 14.55
CA VAL A 2 4.96 -19.35 13.43
C VAL A 2 4.29 -18.01 13.80
N GLY A 3 3.34 -18.01 14.74
CA GLY A 3 2.68 -16.80 15.22
C GLY A 3 3.59 -15.88 16.05
N ALA A 4 4.58 -16.43 16.75
CA ALA A 4 5.54 -15.63 17.52
C ALA A 4 6.42 -14.76 16.61
N HIS A 5 6.85 -15.29 15.45
CA HIS A 5 7.62 -14.52 14.46
C HIS A 5 6.83 -13.39 13.80
N LEU A 6 5.52 -13.58 13.61
CA LEU A 6 4.65 -12.56 13.02
C LEU A 6 4.31 -11.45 14.03
N ILE A 7 4.16 -11.81 15.30
CA ILE A 7 3.90 -10.87 16.40
C ILE A 7 5.19 -10.12 16.80
N ASP A 8 6.36 -10.77 16.79
CA ASP A 8 7.66 -10.09 16.98
C ASP A 8 7.92 -9.09 15.87
N ALA A 9 7.64 -9.43 14.61
CA ALA A 9 7.78 -8.49 13.49
C ALA A 9 6.83 -7.28 13.58
N LEU A 10 5.71 -7.39 14.32
CA LEU A 10 4.70 -6.34 14.45
C LEU A 10 4.86 -5.49 15.73
N PHE A 11 5.41 -6.06 16.82
CA PHE A 11 5.51 -5.40 18.13
C PHE A 11 6.94 -5.20 18.64
N VAL A 12 7.93 -5.96 18.15
CA VAL A 12 9.35 -5.74 18.43
C VAL A 12 9.95 -4.95 17.28
N SER A 13 9.82 -3.62 17.39
CA SER A 13 10.58 -2.66 16.60
C SER A 13 12.06 -2.69 17.04
N LYS A 14 12.73 -3.80 16.72
CA LYS A 14 14.16 -4.08 16.87
C LYS A 14 14.40 -5.31 15.98
N GLU A 15 14.94 -5.22 14.77
CA GLU A 15 16.09 -4.43 14.33
C GLU A 15 16.26 -4.65 12.81
N SER A 16 17.00 -3.76 12.12
CA SER A 16 17.45 -3.85 10.70
C SER A 16 16.61 -3.16 9.61
N ILE A 17 16.21 -1.91 9.81
CA ILE A 17 16.01 -0.96 8.71
C ILE A 17 16.77 0.31 9.12
N GLY A 18 17.62 0.83 8.23
CA GLY A 18 18.60 1.88 8.53
C GLY A 18 18.03 3.09 9.28
N GLU A 19 18.91 3.77 10.02
CA GLU A 19 18.78 5.13 10.55
C GLU A 19 17.35 5.72 10.41
N GLY A 20 16.58 5.76 11.50
CA GLY A 20 15.16 6.14 11.47
C GLY A 20 14.91 7.43 10.69
N PHE A 21 13.66 7.62 10.22
CA PHE A 21 13.28 8.67 9.26
C PHE A 21 14.09 9.96 9.40
N ASN A 22 15.02 10.18 8.48
CA ASN A 22 15.90 11.35 8.48
C ASN A 22 15.16 12.60 7.96
N SER A 23 14.02 12.39 7.30
CA SER A 23 13.22 13.46 6.70
C SER A 23 11.72 13.17 6.79
N THR A 24 10.93 14.24 6.95
CA THR A 24 9.46 14.20 6.90
C THR A 24 8.95 13.54 5.62
N THR A 25 9.68 13.70 4.50
CA THR A 25 9.35 13.07 3.21
C THR A 25 9.42 11.54 3.28
N GLU A 26 10.37 10.97 4.02
CA GLU A 26 10.50 9.51 4.18
C GLU A 26 9.37 8.94 5.02
N MET A 27 9.00 9.65 6.09
CA MET A 27 7.86 9.27 6.94
C MET A 27 6.55 9.28 6.15
N ILE A 28 6.32 10.32 5.35
CA ILE A 28 5.15 10.44 4.46
C ILE A 28 5.16 9.33 3.40
N SER A 29 6.32 9.04 2.81
CA SER A 29 6.48 7.97 1.82
C SER A 29 6.16 6.59 2.41
N PHE A 30 6.57 6.33 3.65
CA PHE A 30 6.26 5.09 4.36
C PHE A 30 4.77 4.97 4.72
N LEU A 31 4.09 6.08 4.98
CA LEU A 31 2.64 6.06 5.19
C LEU A 31 1.87 5.75 3.90
N PHE A 32 2.28 6.35 2.78
CA PHE A 32 1.56 6.23 1.51
C PHE A 32 1.88 4.96 0.72
N PHE A 33 3.06 4.35 0.90
CA PHE A 33 3.41 3.10 0.21
C PHE A 33 3.02 1.86 1.02
N PRO A 34 3.79 1.36 2.02
CA PRO A 34 3.47 0.09 2.65
C PRO A 34 2.16 0.16 3.46
N ILE A 35 1.90 1.25 4.19
CA ILE A 35 0.71 1.33 5.07
C ILE A 35 -0.56 1.48 4.24
N SER A 36 -0.62 2.43 3.30
CA SER A 36 -1.79 2.62 2.45
C SER A 36 -2.09 1.40 1.58
N ILE A 37 -1.07 0.70 1.07
CA ILE A 37 -1.27 -0.53 0.29
C ILE A 37 -1.80 -1.65 1.18
N MET A 38 -1.22 -1.87 2.37
CA MET A 38 -1.70 -2.89 3.32
C MET A 38 -3.15 -2.66 3.74
N VAL A 39 -3.49 -1.44 4.13
CA VAL A 39 -4.85 -1.06 4.55
C VAL A 39 -5.81 -1.13 3.36
N GLY A 40 -5.40 -0.60 2.21
CA GLY A 40 -6.21 -0.60 0.99
C GLY A 40 -6.52 -2.01 0.48
N LEU A 41 -5.52 -2.89 0.37
CA LEU A 41 -5.75 -4.30 0.02
C LEU A 41 -6.56 -5.04 1.10
N GLY A 42 -6.28 -4.79 2.39
CA GLY A 42 -7.02 -5.42 3.49
C GLY A 42 -8.51 -5.08 3.44
N ILE A 43 -8.85 -3.82 3.14
CA ILE A 43 -10.23 -3.37 2.95
C ILE A 43 -10.81 -3.93 1.63
N ALA A 44 -10.01 -4.02 0.57
CA ALA A 44 -10.45 -4.50 -0.74
C ALA A 44 -11.03 -5.92 -0.71
N LEU A 45 -10.58 -6.76 0.23
CA LEU A 45 -11.10 -8.12 0.43
C LEU A 45 -12.60 -8.17 0.76
N LYS A 46 -13.12 -7.17 1.48
CA LYS A 46 -14.54 -7.08 1.87
C LYS A 46 -15.29 -5.99 1.11
N TRP A 47 -14.60 -4.88 0.82
CA TRP A 47 -15.11 -3.69 0.14
C TRP A 47 -14.19 -3.32 -1.02
N TYR A 48 -14.27 -4.10 -2.10
CA TYR A 48 -13.46 -3.98 -3.32
C TYR A 48 -13.36 -2.54 -3.85
N ARG A 49 -14.45 -1.77 -3.81
CA ARG A 49 -14.51 -0.35 -4.23
C ARG A 49 -13.65 0.57 -3.38
N ILE A 50 -13.81 0.49 -2.06
CA ILE A 50 -13.18 1.42 -1.11
C ILE A 50 -11.70 1.08 -0.98
N GLY A 51 -11.38 -0.20 -0.90
CA GLY A 51 -10.00 -0.67 -0.79
C GLY A 51 -9.16 -0.31 -2.02
N GLY A 52 -9.67 -0.57 -3.23
CA GLY A 52 -8.98 -0.19 -4.48
C GLY A 52 -8.74 1.32 -4.60
N PHE A 53 -9.70 2.14 -4.15
CA PHE A 53 -9.57 3.61 -4.16
C PHE A 53 -8.49 4.10 -3.19
N ILE A 54 -8.46 3.56 -1.97
CA ILE A 54 -7.42 3.87 -0.97
C ILE A 54 -6.04 3.48 -1.49
N THR A 55 -5.90 2.30 -2.08
CA THR A 55 -4.61 1.85 -2.64
C THR A 55 -4.16 2.75 -3.78
N THR A 56 -5.07 3.13 -4.68
CA THR A 56 -4.76 3.97 -5.84
C THR A 56 -4.36 5.38 -5.42
N ILE A 57 -5.13 6.01 -4.51
CA ILE A 57 -4.77 7.33 -3.96
C ILE A 57 -3.45 7.28 -3.21
N GLY A 58 -3.22 6.24 -2.40
CA GLY A 58 -1.96 6.08 -1.68
C GLY A 58 -0.75 6.10 -2.62
N ILE A 59 -0.85 5.39 -3.74
CA ILE A 59 0.24 5.29 -4.71
C ILE A 59 0.40 6.57 -5.54
N ILE A 60 -0.69 7.27 -5.86
CA ILE A 60 -0.62 8.59 -6.50
C ILE A 60 0.08 9.58 -5.56
N CYS A 61 -0.32 9.62 -4.29
CA CYS A 61 0.30 10.48 -3.28
C CYS A 61 1.79 10.13 -3.09
N PHE A 62 2.13 8.84 -3.03
CA PHE A 62 3.51 8.38 -2.93
C PHE A 62 4.37 8.91 -4.08
N HIS A 63 3.89 8.78 -5.31
CA HIS A 63 4.59 9.26 -6.50
C HIS A 63 4.73 10.79 -6.55
N PHE A 64 3.78 11.52 -5.96
CA PHE A 64 3.87 12.98 -5.86
C PHE A 64 4.99 13.43 -4.90
N PHE A 65 5.18 12.73 -3.77
CA PHE A 65 6.22 13.06 -2.80
C PHE A 65 7.60 12.46 -3.14
N ARG A 66 7.63 11.36 -3.90
CA ARG A 66 8.84 10.67 -4.36
C ARG A 66 8.79 10.48 -5.88
N PRO A 67 8.88 11.56 -6.67
CA PRO A 67 8.89 11.45 -8.13
C PRO A 67 10.10 10.66 -8.65
N ASP A 68 11.19 10.59 -7.89
CA ASP A 68 12.38 9.78 -8.23
C ASP A 68 12.08 8.28 -8.36
N LEU A 69 10.96 7.79 -7.81
CA LEU A 69 10.56 6.38 -7.80
C LEU A 69 9.48 6.05 -8.83
N LEU A 70 9.12 6.99 -9.72
CA LEU A 70 8.00 6.91 -10.69
C LEU A 70 8.02 5.75 -11.70
N PHE A 71 9.05 4.92 -11.71
CA PHE A 71 9.14 3.73 -12.58
C PHE A 71 9.86 2.58 -11.89
N ASN A 72 9.79 2.53 -10.55
CA ASN A 72 10.39 1.42 -9.83
C ASN A 72 9.45 0.20 -9.95
N THR A 73 9.84 -0.75 -10.81
CA THR A 73 9.10 -1.99 -11.07
C THR A 73 8.68 -2.74 -9.81
N MET A 74 9.45 -2.64 -8.72
CA MET A 74 9.15 -3.31 -7.47
C MET A 74 7.97 -2.64 -6.73
N ILE A 75 7.93 -1.31 -6.74
CA ILE A 75 6.88 -0.50 -6.12
C ILE A 75 5.60 -0.57 -6.96
N ASP A 76 5.73 -0.39 -8.26
CA ASP A 76 4.61 -0.46 -9.20
C ASP A 76 4.03 -1.89 -9.31
N GLY A 77 4.86 -2.91 -9.13
CA GLY A 77 4.42 -4.31 -9.02
C GLY A 77 3.53 -4.55 -7.80
N LEU A 78 3.81 -3.91 -6.66
CA LEU A 78 2.93 -3.96 -5.49
C LEU A 78 1.66 -3.12 -5.67
N ALA A 79 1.70 -2.08 -6.50
CA ALA A 79 0.52 -1.29 -6.88
C ALA A 79 -0.47 -2.09 -7.74
N PHE A 80 0.06 -2.99 -8.57
CA PHE A 80 -0.69 -3.77 -9.55
C PHE A 80 -1.95 -4.47 -8.99
N PRO A 81 -1.89 -5.24 -7.90
CA PRO A 81 -3.09 -5.87 -7.32
C PRO A 81 -4.14 -4.86 -6.84
N GLY A 82 -3.71 -3.70 -6.30
CA GLY A 82 -4.63 -2.62 -5.91
C GLY A 82 -5.38 -2.03 -7.11
N LEU A 83 -4.68 -1.85 -8.22
CA LEU A 83 -5.22 -1.35 -9.47
C LEU A 83 -6.20 -2.37 -10.10
N LEU A 84 -5.88 -3.66 -10.04
CA LEU A 84 -6.78 -4.75 -10.40
C LEU A 84 -8.09 -4.73 -9.62
N PHE A 85 -8.04 -4.53 -8.29
CA PHE A 85 -9.25 -4.39 -7.47
C PHE A 85 -10.08 -3.17 -7.85
N LEU A 86 -9.43 -2.05 -8.22
CA LEU A 86 -10.13 -0.86 -8.70
C LEU A 86 -10.83 -1.10 -10.05
N ILE A 87 -10.16 -1.76 -11.00
CA ILE A 87 -10.73 -2.13 -12.30
C ILE A 87 -11.91 -3.08 -12.11
N TYR A 88 -11.75 -4.11 -11.26
CA TYR A 88 -12.81 -5.05 -10.92
C TYR A 88 -14.02 -4.31 -10.32
N SER A 89 -13.77 -3.38 -9.41
CA SER A 89 -14.78 -2.49 -8.85
C SER A 89 -15.55 -1.73 -9.93
N PHE A 90 -14.86 -1.17 -10.92
CA PHE A 90 -15.48 -0.41 -11.99
C PHE A 90 -16.32 -1.29 -12.93
N LEU A 91 -15.83 -2.50 -13.25
CA LEU A 91 -16.57 -3.48 -14.05
C LEU A 91 -17.80 -4.03 -13.31
N ASN A 92 -17.68 -4.33 -12.01
CA ASN A 92 -18.79 -4.83 -11.21
C ASN A 92 -19.94 -3.81 -11.11
N ASN A 93 -19.63 -2.51 -11.04
CA ASN A 93 -20.66 -1.47 -11.07
C ASN A 93 -21.41 -1.37 -12.41
N ARG A 94 -20.85 -1.91 -13.50
CA ARG A 94 -21.52 -1.97 -14.82
C ARG A 94 -22.36 -3.23 -15.04
N GLN A 95 -22.25 -4.23 -14.18
CA GLN A 95 -23.08 -5.44 -14.22
C GLN A 95 -24.34 -5.31 -13.37
N ALA A 96 -24.41 -4.29 -12.50
CA ALA A 96 -25.54 -4.00 -11.62
C ALA A 96 -26.47 -2.89 -12.14
N ASN A 97 -26.28 -2.43 -13.39
CA ASN A 97 -27.07 -1.41 -14.07
C ASN A 97 -27.39 -1.89 -15.49
#